data_AF-A0A9D2LBL7-F1
#
_entry.id   AF-A0A9D2LBL7-F1
#
_cell.length_a   1.000
_cell.length_b   1.000
_cell.length_c   1.000
_cell.angle_alpha   90.00
_cell.angle_beta   90.00
_cell.angle_gamma   90.00
#
_symmetry.space_group_name_H-M   'P 1'
#
loop_
_entity.id
_entity.type
_entity.pdbx_description
1 polymer ?
#
loop_
_entity_poly.entity_id
_entity_poly.type
_entity_poly.pdbx_seq_one_letter_code
_entity_poly.pdbx_strand_id
1 'polypeptide(L)'
;DAAAEEDADEAEEGSEVPAEHRSALSQAESYAETMYMSKQGIFDQLVSEYGGQFSEEAAQYAVDTIDADWNQNALESAEVYSDMMHMSKQGIFDQLISEYGDQFTEDQAQYAIDTIDADWNQNALESAKVYQDEMAMSPDAIRDQLSSEYGDQFTEDQAQYAVDNL
;
A
#
# COMPACT_ATOMS: atom_id res chain seq x y z
N ASP A 1 -31.98 -64.01 6.96
CA ASP A 1 -30.90 -63.31 6.26
C ASP A 1 -31.05 -61.82 6.42
N ALA A 2 -30.00 -61.25 7.00
CA ALA A 2 -29.79 -59.82 7.18
C ALA A 2 -28.87 -59.30 6.06
N ALA A 3 -28.91 -57.98 5.91
CA ALA A 3 -27.86 -57.13 5.34
C ALA A 3 -27.61 -57.22 3.83
N ALA A 4 -27.91 -56.13 3.12
CA ALA A 4 -26.91 -55.21 2.58
C ALA A 4 -27.50 -54.47 1.37
N GLU A 5 -28.28 -53.42 1.64
CA GLU A 5 -28.64 -52.36 0.68
C GLU A 5 -28.44 -51.02 1.42
N GLU A 6 -27.24 -50.82 1.96
CA GLU A 6 -26.74 -49.56 2.50
C GLU A 6 -25.31 -49.44 1.95
N ASP A 7 -25.15 -48.69 0.86
CA ASP A 7 -23.97 -47.87 0.55
C ASP A 7 -24.15 -47.24 -0.84
N ALA A 8 -25.11 -46.33 -0.95
CA ALA A 8 -25.23 -45.44 -2.10
C ALA A 8 -25.56 -44.01 -1.64
N ASP A 9 -25.06 -43.65 -0.44
CA ASP A 9 -25.12 -42.31 0.11
C ASP A 9 -23.69 -41.80 0.40
N GLU A 10 -22.75 -42.07 -0.52
CA GLU A 10 -21.65 -41.12 -0.76
C GLU A 10 -22.24 -39.99 -1.60
N ALA A 11 -23.08 -39.18 -0.95
CA ALA A 11 -23.36 -37.84 -1.43
C ALA A 11 -22.02 -37.13 -1.61
N GLU A 12 -21.80 -36.58 -2.79
CA GLU A 12 -20.73 -35.62 -3.03
C GLU A 12 -20.82 -34.52 -1.97
N GLU A 13 -19.94 -34.57 -0.97
CA GLU A 13 -19.64 -33.47 -0.06
C GLU A 13 -19.07 -32.33 -0.92
N GLY A 14 -20.00 -31.53 -1.43
CA GLY A 14 -19.74 -30.43 -2.34
C GLY A 14 -18.69 -29.50 -1.75
N SER A 15 -17.64 -29.31 -2.54
CA SER A 15 -16.54 -28.36 -2.34
C SER A 15 -17.02 -26.90 -2.37
N GLU A 16 -18.01 -26.53 -1.55
CA GLU A 16 -18.48 -25.16 -1.44
C GLU A 16 -17.57 -24.35 -0.52
N VAL A 17 -17.02 -23.26 -1.06
CA VAL A 17 -16.21 -22.29 -0.32
C VAL A 17 -17.03 -21.73 0.86
N PRO A 18 -16.49 -21.76 2.11
CA PRO A 18 -17.19 -21.26 3.28
C PRO A 18 -17.70 -19.82 3.12
N ALA A 19 -18.83 -19.49 3.76
CA ALA A 19 -19.42 -18.15 3.65
C ALA A 19 -18.48 -17.04 4.15
N GLU A 20 -17.70 -17.31 5.21
CA GLU A 20 -16.71 -16.36 5.74
C GLU A 20 -15.61 -16.07 4.71
N HIS A 21 -15.12 -17.09 4.01
CA HIS A 21 -14.09 -16.97 2.98
C HIS A 21 -14.57 -16.12 1.79
N ARG A 22 -15.83 -16.29 1.38
CA ARG A 22 -16.44 -15.45 0.33
C ARG A 22 -16.57 -14.00 0.75
N SER A 23 -16.95 -13.74 2.01
CA SER A 23 -17.02 -12.38 2.55
C SER A 23 -15.64 -11.72 2.64
N ALA A 24 -14.64 -12.48 3.11
CA ALA A 24 -13.26 -12.00 3.19
C ALA A 24 -12.69 -11.68 1.79
N LEU A 25 -12.93 -12.55 0.80
CA LEU A 25 -12.55 -12.29 -0.59
C LEU A 25 -13.20 -11.01 -1.13
N SER A 26 -14.51 -10.84 -0.95
CA SER A 26 -15.21 -9.63 -1.43
C SER A 26 -14.67 -8.35 -0.78
N GLN A 27 -14.28 -8.40 0.50
CA GLN A 27 -13.67 -7.24 1.16
C GLN A 27 -12.22 -7.02 0.71
N ALA A 28 -11.45 -8.09 0.49
CA ALA A 28 -10.10 -8.03 -0.07
C ALA A 28 -10.10 -7.34 -1.45
N GLU A 29 -11.02 -7.73 -2.33
CA GLU A 29 -11.24 -7.11 -3.65
C GLU A 29 -11.50 -5.61 -3.50
N SER A 30 -12.39 -5.21 -2.59
CA SER A 30 -12.65 -3.79 -2.33
C SER A 30 -11.40 -3.04 -1.87
N TYR A 31 -10.59 -3.62 -0.98
CA TYR A 31 -9.36 -2.97 -0.51
C TYR A 31 -8.31 -2.85 -1.61
N ALA A 32 -8.14 -3.89 -2.44
CA ALA A 32 -7.24 -3.84 -3.57
C ALA A 32 -7.67 -2.79 -4.61
N GLU A 33 -8.96 -2.75 -4.96
CA GLU A 33 -9.47 -1.90 -6.05
C GLU A 33 -9.65 -0.43 -5.66
N THR A 34 -9.99 -0.14 -4.40
CA THR A 34 -10.37 1.22 -3.98
C THR A 34 -9.34 1.91 -3.10
N MET A 35 -8.50 1.13 -2.41
CA MET A 35 -7.47 1.64 -1.51
C MET A 35 -6.06 1.27 -1.98
N TYR A 36 -5.94 0.53 -3.09
CA TYR A 36 -4.67 0.11 -3.68
C TYR A 36 -3.73 -0.58 -2.70
N MET A 37 -4.30 -1.27 -1.70
CA MET A 37 -3.49 -1.87 -0.65
C MET A 37 -2.63 -3.03 -1.18
N SER A 38 -1.50 -3.27 -0.51
CA SER A 38 -0.67 -4.44 -0.77
C SER A 38 -1.36 -5.73 -0.32
N LYS A 39 -0.89 -6.87 -0.83
CA LYS A 39 -1.37 -8.19 -0.39
C LYS A 39 -1.27 -8.37 1.14
N GLN A 40 -0.15 -7.94 1.73
CA GLN A 40 0.07 -8.08 3.17
C GLN A 40 -0.82 -7.10 3.96
N GLY A 41 -0.91 -5.85 3.54
CA GLY A 41 -1.78 -4.87 4.19
C GLY A 41 -3.25 -5.29 4.18
N ILE A 42 -3.72 -5.90 3.08
CA ILE A 42 -5.07 -6.47 3.00
C ILE A 42 -5.24 -7.60 4.01
N PHE A 43 -4.30 -8.54 4.09
CA PHE A 43 -4.36 -9.62 5.08
C PHE A 43 -4.47 -9.07 6.51
N ASP A 44 -3.58 -8.13 6.86
CA ASP A 44 -3.54 -7.51 8.19
C ASP A 44 -4.86 -6.79 8.51
N GLN A 45 -5.45 -6.10 7.52
CA GLN A 45 -6.71 -5.42 7.69
C GLN A 45 -7.92 -6.37 7.80
N LEU A 46 -7.89 -7.51 7.11
CA LEU A 46 -8.95 -8.52 7.21
C LEU A 46 -8.98 -9.20 8.59
N VAL A 47 -7.81 -9.44 9.21
CA VAL A 47 -7.73 -10.07 10.54
C VAL A 47 -7.84 -9.06 11.70
N SER A 48 -7.64 -7.77 11.42
CA SER A 48 -7.66 -6.69 12.42
C SER A 48 -8.98 -6.62 13.20
N GLU A 49 -8.88 -6.37 14.51
CA GLU A 49 -10.04 -6.13 15.39
C GLU A 49 -10.82 -4.86 15.01
N TYR A 50 -10.17 -3.92 14.30
CA TYR A 50 -10.77 -2.68 13.80
C TYR A 50 -11.13 -2.76 12.30
N GLY A 51 -10.85 -3.89 11.65
CA GLY A 51 -11.03 -4.10 10.22
C GLY A 51 -12.09 -5.17 9.94
N GLY A 52 -11.69 -6.21 9.20
CA GLY A 52 -12.59 -7.29 8.75
C GLY A 52 -13.01 -8.26 9.85
N GLN A 53 -12.18 -8.41 10.91
CA GLN A 53 -12.38 -9.37 12.00
C GLN A 53 -12.62 -10.82 11.54
N PHE A 54 -12.06 -11.19 10.39
CA PHE A 54 -12.13 -12.54 9.85
C PHE A 54 -11.13 -13.48 10.54
N SER A 55 -11.40 -14.78 10.47
CA SER A 55 -10.38 -15.78 10.80
C SER A 55 -9.15 -15.64 9.89
N GLU A 56 -7.96 -15.97 10.42
CA GLU A 56 -6.72 -15.99 9.64
C GLU A 56 -6.84 -16.90 8.40
N GLU A 57 -7.57 -18.02 8.51
CA GLU A 57 -7.82 -18.93 7.39
C GLU A 57 -8.64 -18.27 6.28
N ALA A 58 -9.73 -17.57 6.63
CA ALA A 58 -10.54 -16.86 5.65
C ALA A 58 -9.80 -15.67 5.01
N ALA A 59 -9.00 -14.94 5.79
CA ALA A 59 -8.16 -13.86 5.29
C ALA A 59 -7.06 -14.37 4.35
N GLN A 60 -6.38 -15.47 4.71
CA GLN A 60 -5.38 -16.12 3.88
C GLN A 60 -5.98 -16.62 2.58
N TYR A 61 -7.14 -17.28 2.65
CA TYR A 61 -7.88 -17.70 1.47
C TYR A 61 -8.18 -16.50 0.55
N ALA A 62 -8.64 -15.38 1.10
CA ALA A 62 -8.97 -14.19 0.33
C ALA A 62 -7.76 -13.63 -0.43
N VAL A 63 -6.64 -13.41 0.24
CA VAL A 63 -5.43 -12.83 -0.38
C VAL A 63 -4.70 -13.80 -1.32
N ASP A 64 -4.92 -15.11 -1.19
CA ASP A 64 -4.41 -16.12 -2.13
C ASP A 64 -5.32 -16.31 -3.35
N THR A 65 -6.60 -15.94 -3.24
CA THR A 65 -7.59 -16.11 -4.30
C THR A 65 -7.75 -14.87 -5.16
N ILE A 66 -7.54 -13.68 -4.59
CA ILE A 66 -7.68 -12.41 -5.31
C ILE A 66 -6.73 -12.34 -6.52
N ASP A 67 -7.28 -11.95 -7.68
CA ASP A 67 -6.53 -11.69 -8.90
C ASP A 67 -6.26 -10.18 -9.03
N ALA A 68 -5.30 -9.69 -8.25
CA ALA A 68 -4.91 -8.29 -8.21
C ALA A 68 -3.55 -8.06 -8.87
N ASP A 69 -3.43 -6.95 -9.61
CA ASP A 69 -2.14 -6.46 -10.09
C ASP A 69 -1.46 -5.64 -8.99
N TRP A 70 -0.66 -6.32 -8.17
CA TRP A 70 0.02 -5.69 -7.04
C TRP A 70 1.04 -4.63 -7.45
N ASN A 71 1.59 -4.73 -8.66
CA ASN A 71 2.49 -3.71 -9.19
C ASN A 71 1.71 -2.44 -9.53
N GLN A 72 0.52 -2.57 -10.11
CA GLN A 72 -0.37 -1.43 -10.33
C GLN A 72 -0.82 -0.81 -9.01
N ASN A 73 -1.19 -1.62 -8.00
CA ASN A 73 -1.54 -1.10 -6.68
C ASN A 73 -0.41 -0.28 -6.05
N ALA A 74 0.83 -0.77 -6.12
CA ALA A 74 1.99 -0.03 -5.62
C ALA A 74 2.20 1.31 -6.37
N LEU A 75 1.97 1.31 -7.69
CA LEU A 75 2.05 2.53 -8.51
C LEU A 75 0.98 3.55 -8.11
N GLU A 76 -0.28 3.13 -7.95
CA GLU A 76 -1.37 4.02 -7.53
C GLU A 76 -1.13 4.59 -6.12
N SER A 77 -0.64 3.78 -5.17
CA SER A 77 -0.23 4.27 -3.85
C SER A 77 0.91 5.30 -3.96
N ALA A 78 1.91 5.04 -4.81
CA ALA A 78 3.01 5.97 -5.05
C ALA A 78 2.52 7.30 -5.63
N GLU A 79 1.58 7.27 -6.58
CA GLU A 79 0.96 8.46 -7.16
C GLU A 79 0.20 9.25 -6.10
N VAL A 80 -0.56 8.59 -5.22
CA VAL A 80 -1.24 9.24 -4.09
C VAL A 80 -0.25 9.92 -3.16
N TYR A 81 0.87 9.28 -2.79
CA TYR A 81 1.89 9.90 -1.94
C TYR A 81 2.57 11.10 -2.61
N SER A 82 2.84 11.02 -3.91
CA SER A 82 3.38 12.13 -4.67
C SER A 82 2.40 13.31 -4.71
N ASP A 83 1.15 13.05 -5.10
CA ASP A 83 0.18 14.10 -5.40
C ASP A 83 -0.42 14.75 -4.16
N MET A 84 -0.65 13.98 -3.09
CA MET A 84 -1.33 14.45 -1.88
C MET A 84 -0.35 14.82 -0.76
N MET A 85 0.80 14.17 -0.70
CA MET A 85 1.78 14.36 0.38
C MET A 85 3.10 14.97 -0.10
N HIS A 86 3.28 15.15 -1.41
CA HIS A 86 4.46 15.75 -2.00
C HIS A 86 5.76 15.09 -1.53
N MET A 87 5.73 13.78 -1.35
CA MET A 87 6.87 13.02 -0.87
C MET A 87 7.97 12.93 -1.94
N SER A 88 9.20 12.75 -1.50
CA SER A 88 10.33 12.49 -2.38
C SER A 88 10.27 11.08 -2.97
N LYS A 89 11.02 10.86 -4.06
CA LYS A 89 11.14 9.53 -4.67
C LYS A 89 11.58 8.45 -3.66
N GLN A 90 12.56 8.78 -2.80
CA GLN A 90 13.06 7.83 -1.80
C GLN A 90 12.06 7.66 -0.65
N GLY A 91 11.44 8.75 -0.18
CA GLY A 91 10.44 8.67 0.88
C GLY A 91 9.23 7.82 0.47
N ILE A 92 8.79 7.91 -0.78
CA ILE A 92 7.72 7.05 -1.30
C ILE A 92 8.16 5.58 -1.32
N PHE A 93 9.37 5.28 -1.80
CA PHE A 93 9.89 3.91 -1.78
C PHE A 93 9.88 3.33 -0.35
N ASP A 94 10.43 4.07 0.60
CA ASP A 94 10.54 3.66 2.00
C ASP A 94 9.15 3.45 2.63
N GLN A 95 8.19 4.31 2.29
CA GLN A 95 6.81 4.22 2.76
C GLN A 95 6.07 3.00 2.19
N LEU A 96 6.28 2.68 0.91
CA LEU A 96 5.66 1.53 0.26
C LEU A 96 6.10 0.20 0.90
N ILE A 97 7.38 0.08 1.29
CA ILE A 97 7.93 -1.16 1.87
C ILE A 97 7.83 -1.23 3.40
N SER A 98 7.51 -0.11 4.06
CA SER A 98 7.53 0.00 5.51
C SER A 98 6.57 -0.99 6.17
N GLU A 99 7.02 -1.62 7.26
CA GLU A 99 6.19 -2.48 8.12
C GLU A 99 5.06 -1.71 8.81
N TYR A 100 5.16 -0.37 8.87
CA TYR A 100 4.15 0.53 9.41
C TYR A 100 3.44 1.34 8.31
N GLY A 101 3.79 1.09 7.05
CA GLY A 101 3.23 1.73 5.87
C GLY A 101 2.41 0.73 5.06
N ASP A 102 2.70 0.64 3.77
CA ASP A 102 1.87 -0.15 2.86
C ASP A 102 2.28 -1.62 2.76
N GLN A 103 3.48 -2.00 3.21
CA GLN A 103 3.97 -3.39 3.23
C GLN A 103 3.99 -4.08 1.85
N PHE A 104 4.22 -3.32 0.77
CA PHE A 104 4.55 -3.89 -0.54
C PHE A 104 5.89 -4.62 -0.49
N THR A 105 6.10 -5.55 -1.42
CA THR A 105 7.44 -6.12 -1.62
C THR A 105 8.38 -5.08 -2.20
N GLU A 106 9.69 -5.22 -1.97
CA GLU A 106 10.70 -4.34 -2.57
C GLU A 106 10.58 -4.29 -4.10
N ASP A 107 10.29 -5.42 -4.76
CA ASP A 107 10.11 -5.47 -6.22
C ASP A 107 8.89 -4.66 -6.69
N GLN A 108 7.78 -4.69 -5.94
CA GLN A 108 6.57 -3.92 -6.25
C GLN A 108 6.79 -2.42 -6.04
N ALA A 109 7.42 -2.05 -4.91
CA ALA A 109 7.79 -0.67 -4.64
C ALA A 109 8.79 -0.15 -5.68
N GLN A 110 9.78 -0.96 -6.08
CA GLN A 110 10.74 -0.60 -7.12
C GLN A 110 10.05 -0.40 -8.47
N TYR A 111 9.12 -1.30 -8.84
CA TYR A 111 8.30 -1.12 -10.03
C TYR A 111 7.54 0.21 -10.02
N ALA A 112 6.88 0.54 -8.91
CA ALA A 112 6.15 1.79 -8.76
C ALA A 112 7.07 3.01 -8.95
N ILE A 113 8.22 3.00 -8.30
CA ILE A 113 9.22 4.09 -8.32
C ILE A 113 9.92 4.23 -9.67
N ASP A 114 10.03 3.17 -10.45
CA ASP A 114 10.55 3.20 -11.82
C ASP A 114 9.50 3.63 -12.86
N THR A 115 8.21 3.48 -12.53
CA THR A 115 7.10 3.71 -13.45
C THR A 115 6.42 5.07 -13.24
N ILE A 116 6.36 5.55 -11.99
CA ILE A 116 5.68 6.80 -11.63
C ILE A 116 6.23 8.00 -12.42
N ASP A 117 5.31 8.79 -12.99
CA ASP A 117 5.60 10.05 -13.67
C ASP A 117 5.27 11.23 -12.75
N ALA A 118 6.23 11.60 -11.90
CA ALA A 118 6.08 12.68 -10.93
C ALA A 118 7.07 13.82 -11.18
N ASP A 119 6.62 15.06 -10.96
CA ASP A 119 7.51 16.23 -10.93
C ASP A 119 8.11 16.38 -9.52
N TRP A 120 9.25 15.73 -9.30
CA TRP A 120 9.92 15.74 -8.01
C TRP A 120 10.41 17.12 -7.56
N ASN A 121 10.67 18.02 -8.49
CA ASN A 121 11.03 19.40 -8.17
C ASN A 121 9.80 20.16 -7.65
N GLN A 122 8.63 19.90 -8.23
CA GLN A 122 7.37 20.44 -7.74
C GLN A 122 7.01 19.87 -6.36
N ASN A 123 7.20 18.57 -6.11
CA ASN A 123 7.00 17.97 -4.79
C ASN A 123 7.90 18.64 -3.74
N ALA A 124 9.19 18.79 -4.04
CA ALA A 124 10.12 19.47 -3.14
C ALA A 124 9.68 20.91 -2.83
N LEU A 125 9.21 21.64 -3.85
CA LEU A 125 8.71 23.01 -3.69
C LEU A 125 7.46 23.09 -2.81
N GLU A 126 6.49 22.20 -2.97
CA GLU A 126 5.29 22.20 -2.11
C GLU A 126 5.63 21.85 -0.66
N SER A 127 6.50 20.86 -0.42
CA SER A 127 7.00 20.55 0.93
C SER A 127 7.76 21.74 1.54
N ALA A 128 8.54 22.45 0.73
CA ALA A 128 9.25 23.66 1.15
C ALA A 128 8.30 24.77 1.60
N LYS A 129 7.19 24.98 0.88
CA LYS A 129 6.15 25.94 1.26
C LYS A 129 5.48 25.57 2.57
N VAL A 130 5.19 24.28 2.80
CA VAL A 130 4.64 23.81 4.08
C VAL A 130 5.58 24.15 5.24
N TYR A 131 6.88 23.88 5.11
CA TYR A 131 7.84 24.23 6.16
C TYR A 131 7.96 25.75 6.37
N GLN A 132 7.89 26.54 5.31
CA GLN A 132 7.90 27.99 5.42
C GLN A 132 6.64 28.51 6.13
N ASP A 133 5.45 28.07 5.70
CA ASP A 133 4.17 28.62 6.16
C ASP A 133 3.76 28.11 7.54
N GLU A 134 3.98 26.82 7.82
CA GLU A 134 3.53 26.20 9.07
C GLU A 134 4.60 26.23 10.17
N MET A 135 5.87 26.16 9.80
CA MET A 135 6.98 26.08 10.75
C MET A 135 7.87 27.33 10.78
N ALA A 136 7.63 28.31 9.90
CA ALA A 136 8.41 29.55 9.79
C ALA A 136 9.92 29.30 9.66
N MET A 137 10.31 28.22 8.99
CA MET A 137 11.70 27.85 8.80
C MET A 137 12.41 28.79 7.81
N SER A 138 13.72 28.98 7.98
CA SER A 138 14.53 29.74 7.02
C SER A 138 14.82 28.89 5.76
N PRO A 139 15.11 29.51 4.59
CA PRO A 139 15.44 28.76 3.38
C PRO A 139 16.57 27.75 3.57
N ASP A 140 17.65 28.10 4.29
CA ASP A 140 18.74 27.14 4.57
C ASP A 140 18.27 25.95 5.42
N ALA A 141 17.42 26.17 6.44
CA ALA A 141 16.90 25.09 7.26
C ALA A 141 15.91 24.21 6.47
N ILE A 142 15.15 24.79 5.55
CA ILE A 142 14.25 24.05 4.65
C ILE A 142 15.07 23.17 3.69
N ARG A 143 16.10 23.73 3.05
CA ARG A 143 16.99 22.94 2.18
C ARG A 143 17.56 21.73 2.92
N ASP A 144 18.14 21.97 4.11
CA ASP A 144 18.75 20.92 4.92
C ASP A 144 17.70 19.87 5.37
N GLN A 145 16.47 20.27 5.67
CA GLN A 145 15.39 19.35 6.03
C GLN A 145 14.94 18.49 4.83
N LEU A 146 14.79 19.12 3.65
CA LEU A 146 14.38 18.42 2.44
C LEU A 146 15.39 17.36 2.00
N SER A 147 16.70 17.64 2.12
CA SER A 147 17.75 16.70 1.68
C SER A 147 18.26 15.74 2.75
N SER A 148 17.85 15.93 4.02
CA SER A 148 18.29 15.08 5.13
C SER A 148 17.88 13.62 4.95
N GLU A 149 18.80 12.69 5.26
CA GLU A 149 18.54 11.25 5.34
C GLU A 149 17.50 10.88 6.42
N TYR A 150 17.29 11.76 7.41
CA TYR A 150 16.27 11.61 8.45
C TYR A 150 15.07 12.54 8.25
N GLY A 151 15.08 13.31 7.15
CA GLY A 151 14.02 14.23 6.76
C GLY A 151 13.27 13.68 5.55
N ASP A 152 13.15 14.50 4.50
CA ASP A 152 12.29 14.17 3.37
C ASP A 152 13.03 13.42 2.25
N GLN A 153 14.35 13.31 2.34
CA GLN A 153 15.20 12.52 1.41
C GLN A 153 15.06 12.94 -0.07
N PHE A 154 14.76 14.20 -0.35
CA PHE A 154 14.95 14.77 -1.69
C PHE A 154 16.43 14.80 -2.05
N THR A 155 16.73 14.77 -3.34
CA THR A 155 18.11 15.04 -3.78
C THR A 155 18.51 16.47 -3.46
N GLU A 156 19.81 16.72 -3.27
CA GLU A 156 20.33 18.08 -3.05
C GLU A 156 19.88 19.07 -4.14
N ASP A 157 19.83 18.63 -5.40
CA ASP A 157 19.39 19.48 -6.51
C ASP A 157 17.89 19.83 -6.42
N GLN A 158 17.03 18.90 -5.98
CA GLN A 158 15.61 19.15 -5.75
C GLN A 158 15.37 20.07 -4.54
N ALA A 159 16.10 19.84 -3.45
CA ALA A 159 16.03 20.70 -2.27
C ALA A 159 16.50 22.13 -2.60
N GLN A 160 17.58 22.27 -3.37
CA GLN A 160 18.07 23.56 -3.84
C GLN A 160 17.06 24.22 -4.78
N TYR A 161 16.49 23.47 -5.74
CA TYR A 161 15.43 23.98 -6.61
C TYR A 161 14.26 24.54 -5.80
N ALA A 162 13.81 23.81 -4.77
CA ALA A 162 12.69 24.21 -3.95
C ALA A 162 12.92 25.56 -3.25
N VAL A 163 14.11 25.76 -2.65
CA VAL A 163 14.43 27.02 -1.95
C VAL A 163 14.74 28.18 -2.90
N ASP A 164 15.19 27.90 -4.12
CA ASP A 164 15.37 28.94 -5.15
C ASP A 164 14.03 29.45 -5.71
N ASN A 165 12.95 28.69 -5.53
CA ASN A 165 11.60 28.97 -6.05
C ASN A 165 10.53 29.22 -4.96
N LEU A 166 10.95 29.34 -3.70
CA LEU A 166 10.14 29.68 -2.51
C LEU A 166 9.78 31.18 -2.48
#